data_AF-A0A8T4HUI6-F1
#
_entry.id   AF-A0A8T4HUI6-F1
#
_cell.length_a   1.000
_cell.length_b   1.000
_cell.length_c   1.000
_cell.angle_alpha   90.00
_cell.angle_beta   90.00
_cell.angle_gamma   90.00
#
_symmetry.space_group_name_H-M   'P 1'
#
loop_
_entity.id
_entity.type
_entity.pdbx_description
1 polymer ?
#
loop_
_entity_poly.entity_id
_entity_poly.type
_entity_poly.pdbx_seq_one_letter_code
_entity_poly.pdbx_strand_id
1 'polypeptide(L)'
;MTLTFRDIMSADATELEDAAAAFRRMGKRFGELHTDYDARVRGQVSRSSWEGLARVGYDEVARVSSGQFGDAKHQAQNIATLLTKAYDDLADRKRTLGRRVKAAEEDRMSVDGDGRVTLDTTELNEGERLARGHDNTYAEALDEEVAKWQSRIDAAVEAVNDTDAAIKKTLIAAVEPPDSRAAGAHGFNPEKVEYTPPGTRQDLDRILRDYQVDPDSGGLVEYPRNWILHAGALVLEMNESVTEQEADMLDGLGLSGLKDFKEVKGKAFDTADDRFAPEIRNGNPDRNDNHNDAFRHTYWNALMTKKYGAQWTEKYATTHEARPGNQPEREAMDLYNNEIGRRIAQDHPDASEEELADLVEKTVRDGDTVVVDHGGGRLTFSDRISSRETGEPKLQPPERGQPGKSSSLGGGSAVGEDSGS
;
A
#
# COMPACT_ATOMS: atom_id res chain seq x y z
N MET A 1 13.37 4.57 -6.87
CA MET A 1 14.49 3.90 -7.57
C MET A 1 14.53 2.53 -6.97
N THR A 2 14.28 1.52 -7.78
CA THR A 2 14.22 0.13 -7.34
C THR A 2 15.65 -0.35 -7.10
N LEU A 3 15.93 -0.89 -5.92
CA LEU A 3 17.21 -1.46 -5.53
C LEU A 3 17.42 -2.79 -6.26
N THR A 4 18.57 -2.93 -6.91
CA THR A 4 18.96 -4.20 -7.56
C THR A 4 19.54 -5.17 -6.53
N PHE A 5 19.66 -6.46 -6.90
CA PHE A 5 20.38 -7.46 -6.10
C PHE A 5 21.78 -6.97 -5.68
N ARG A 6 22.52 -6.38 -6.63
CA ARG A 6 23.86 -5.84 -6.39
C ARG A 6 23.84 -4.72 -5.36
N ASP A 7 22.90 -3.79 -5.48
CA ASP A 7 22.76 -2.67 -4.53
C ASP A 7 22.52 -3.21 -3.12
N ILE A 8 21.58 -4.16 -2.97
CA ILE A 8 21.24 -4.76 -1.67
C ILE A 8 22.43 -5.50 -1.07
N MET A 9 23.10 -6.35 -1.86
CA MET A 9 24.21 -7.16 -1.38
C MET A 9 25.43 -6.30 -1.01
N SER A 10 25.65 -5.19 -1.71
CA SER A 10 26.75 -4.25 -1.43
C SER A 10 26.45 -3.18 -0.37
N ALA A 11 25.18 -2.89 -0.09
CA ALA A 11 24.78 -1.83 0.84
C ALA A 11 25.29 -2.05 2.27
N ASP A 12 25.84 -1.00 2.88
CA ASP A 12 26.17 -0.97 4.30
C ASP A 12 25.02 -0.32 5.09
N ALA A 13 24.23 -1.14 5.77
CA ALA A 13 23.09 -0.66 6.55
C ALA A 13 23.51 0.02 7.86
N THR A 14 24.78 -0.05 8.28
CA THR A 14 25.24 0.54 9.56
C THR A 14 25.14 2.07 9.58
N GLU A 15 25.12 2.72 8.42
CA GLU A 15 24.88 4.16 8.31
C GLU A 15 23.51 4.57 8.88
N LEU A 16 22.49 3.69 8.82
CA LEU A 16 21.18 3.94 9.42
C LEU A 16 21.24 3.90 10.95
N GLU A 17 22.08 3.04 11.53
CA GLU A 17 22.30 2.99 12.97
C GLU A 17 23.01 4.26 13.47
N ASP A 18 24.01 4.73 12.72
CA ASP A 18 24.72 5.99 13.00
C ASP A 18 23.79 7.20 12.91
N ALA A 19 22.93 7.24 11.88
CA ALA A 19 21.89 8.25 11.74
C ALA A 19 20.91 8.21 12.92
N ALA A 20 20.43 7.03 13.30
CA ALA A 20 19.57 6.85 14.47
C ALA A 20 20.24 7.39 15.75
N ALA A 21 21.53 7.09 15.95
CA ALA A 21 22.29 7.60 17.07
C ALA A 21 22.43 9.14 17.05
N ALA A 22 22.63 9.74 15.87
CA ALA A 22 22.67 11.19 15.70
C ALA A 22 21.33 11.84 16.07
N PHE A 23 20.21 11.29 15.60
CA PHE A 23 18.87 11.76 15.95
C PHE A 23 18.57 11.62 17.45
N ARG A 24 19.01 10.54 18.11
CA ARG A 24 18.91 10.41 19.58
C ARG A 24 19.64 11.53 20.31
N ARG A 25 20.89 11.81 19.88
CA ARG A 25 21.69 12.90 20.46
C ARG A 25 21.02 14.25 20.23
N MET A 26 20.48 14.49 19.05
CA MET A 26 19.75 15.71 18.72
C MET A 26 18.51 15.89 19.60
N GLY A 27 17.70 14.84 19.77
CA GLY A 27 16.53 14.87 20.66
C GLY A 27 16.91 15.19 22.11
N LYS A 28 17.99 14.61 22.62
CA LYS A 28 18.53 14.96 23.95
C LYS A 28 18.88 16.45 24.04
N ARG A 29 19.58 16.98 23.03
CA ARG A 29 19.99 18.40 22.98
C ARG A 29 18.81 19.36 22.88
N PHE A 30 17.75 19.01 22.16
CA PHE A 30 16.51 19.77 22.16
C PHE A 30 15.81 19.75 23.54
N GLY A 31 15.88 18.63 24.26
CA GLY A 31 15.39 18.57 25.64
C GLY A 31 16.17 19.47 26.62
N GLU A 32 17.50 19.55 26.46
CA GLU A 32 18.35 20.48 27.21
C GLU A 32 18.00 21.93 26.87
N LEU A 33 17.89 22.26 25.57
CA LEU A 33 17.48 23.59 25.11
C LEU A 33 16.09 24.00 25.59
N HIS A 34 15.13 23.06 25.59
CA HIS A 34 13.79 23.29 26.15
C HIS A 34 13.88 23.73 27.62
N THR A 35 14.65 22.97 28.41
CA THR A 35 14.84 23.22 29.84
C THR A 35 15.55 24.57 30.09
N ASP A 36 16.61 24.84 29.33
CA ASP A 36 17.36 26.10 29.44
C ASP A 36 16.50 27.30 29.01
N TYR A 37 15.71 27.18 27.95
CA TYR A 37 14.81 28.24 27.50
C TYR A 37 13.73 28.53 28.55
N ASP A 38 13.12 27.50 29.11
CA ASP A 38 12.13 27.65 30.18
C ASP A 38 12.73 28.29 31.43
N ALA A 39 13.92 27.88 31.83
CA ALA A 39 14.54 28.40 33.05
C ALA A 39 15.09 29.83 32.89
N ARG A 40 15.77 30.10 31.78
CA ARG A 40 16.59 31.31 31.60
C ARG A 40 15.88 32.42 30.82
N VAL A 41 14.89 32.07 30.01
CA VAL A 41 14.17 33.05 29.18
C VAL A 41 12.76 33.25 29.74
N ARG A 42 11.93 32.21 29.73
CA ARG A 42 10.56 32.31 30.26
C ARG A 42 10.53 32.54 31.77
N GLY A 43 11.33 31.77 32.51
CA GLY A 43 11.40 31.82 33.97
C GLY A 43 12.01 33.11 34.54
N GLN A 44 12.89 33.78 33.80
CA GLN A 44 13.42 35.08 34.21
C GLN A 44 12.40 36.19 33.93
N VAL A 45 11.78 36.17 32.75
CA VAL A 45 10.74 37.15 32.39
C VAL A 45 9.53 37.03 33.32
N SER A 46 9.11 35.82 33.71
CA SER A 46 7.99 35.62 34.63
C SER A 46 8.25 36.14 36.05
N ARG A 47 9.53 36.25 36.46
CA ARG A 47 9.94 36.83 37.76
C ARG A 47 10.24 38.33 37.68
N SER A 48 10.16 38.93 36.50
CA SER A 48 10.39 40.36 36.29
C SER A 48 9.14 41.17 36.61
N SER A 49 9.29 42.49 36.74
CA SER A 49 8.18 43.44 36.85
C SER A 49 7.68 43.94 35.49
N TRP A 50 7.99 43.24 34.39
CA TRP A 50 7.60 43.67 33.05
C TRP A 50 6.14 43.31 32.77
N GLU A 51 5.34 44.33 32.43
CA GLU A 51 3.90 44.22 32.19
C GLU A 51 3.47 44.99 30.93
N GLY A 52 2.21 44.83 30.52
CA GLY A 52 1.59 45.53 29.38
C GLY A 52 1.47 44.69 28.10
N LEU A 53 0.99 45.29 27.01
CA LEU A 53 0.66 44.58 25.77
C LEU A 53 1.87 43.85 25.14
N ALA A 54 3.07 44.44 25.23
CA ALA A 54 4.29 43.80 24.75
C ALA A 54 4.64 42.52 25.53
N ARG A 55 4.35 42.49 26.84
CA ARG A 55 4.53 41.32 27.70
C ARG A 55 3.60 40.18 27.29
N VAL A 56 2.34 40.51 26.95
CA VAL A 56 1.34 39.53 26.47
C VAL A 56 1.77 38.91 25.14
N GLY A 57 2.20 39.74 24.17
CA GLY A 57 2.70 39.24 22.89
C GLY A 57 3.94 38.36 23.04
N TYR A 58 4.85 38.72 23.94
CA TYR A 58 6.00 37.86 24.25
C TYR A 58 5.58 36.52 24.88
N ASP A 59 4.60 36.49 25.80
CA ASP A 59 4.15 35.23 26.42
C ASP A 59 3.67 34.21 25.40
N GLU A 60 2.93 34.68 24.39
CA GLU A 60 2.43 33.84 23.32
C GLU A 60 3.57 33.24 22.50
N VAL A 61 4.49 34.08 22.01
CA VAL A 61 5.66 33.66 21.23
C VAL A 61 6.56 32.73 22.05
N ALA A 62 6.79 33.04 23.32
CA ALA A 62 7.65 32.27 24.19
C ALA A 62 7.03 30.90 24.52
N ARG A 63 5.72 30.83 24.73
CA ARG A 63 5.00 29.56 24.89
C ARG A 63 5.12 28.68 23.65
N VAL A 64 4.90 29.26 22.46
CA VAL A 64 5.05 28.52 21.19
C VAL A 64 6.49 28.05 21.00
N SER A 65 7.48 28.93 21.21
CA SER A 65 8.91 28.61 21.08
C SER A 65 9.33 27.49 22.03
N SER A 66 8.89 27.53 23.28
CA SER A 66 9.11 26.45 24.25
C SER A 66 8.51 25.14 23.77
N GLY A 67 7.25 25.17 23.33
CA GLY A 67 6.57 24.01 22.75
C GLY A 67 7.35 23.41 21.59
N GLN A 68 7.91 24.24 20.71
CA GLN A 68 8.71 23.79 19.56
C GLN A 68 10.01 23.10 19.96
N PHE A 69 10.68 23.46 21.06
CA PHE A 69 11.81 22.67 21.56
C PHE A 69 11.37 21.29 22.06
N GLY A 70 10.22 21.21 22.72
CA GLY A 70 9.62 19.92 23.12
C GLY A 70 9.22 19.07 21.92
N ASP A 71 8.61 19.68 20.92
CA ASP A 71 8.18 19.00 19.69
C ASP A 71 9.38 18.51 18.87
N ALA A 72 10.42 19.34 18.70
CA ALA A 72 11.67 18.97 18.04
C ALA A 72 12.37 17.80 18.74
N LYS A 73 12.34 17.77 20.08
CA LYS A 73 12.83 16.62 20.86
C LYS A 73 12.07 15.35 20.48
N HIS A 74 10.74 15.39 20.51
CA HIS A 74 9.91 14.21 20.22
C HIS A 74 10.08 13.74 18.78
N GLN A 75 10.06 14.66 17.81
CA GLN A 75 10.29 14.32 16.40
C GLN A 75 11.64 13.62 16.20
N ALA A 76 12.72 14.16 16.78
CA ALA A 76 14.04 13.57 16.69
C ALA A 76 14.10 12.18 17.34
N GLN A 77 13.42 11.98 18.47
CA GLN A 77 13.33 10.66 19.12
C GLN A 77 12.53 9.66 18.28
N ASN A 78 11.43 10.08 17.68
CA ASN A 78 10.59 9.25 16.83
C ASN A 78 11.35 8.80 15.57
N ILE A 79 12.04 9.73 14.89
CA ILE A 79 12.90 9.40 13.75
C ILE A 79 14.01 8.43 14.14
N ALA A 80 14.65 8.63 15.30
CA ALA A 80 15.67 7.69 15.77
C ALA A 80 15.14 6.27 15.99
N THR A 81 13.95 6.13 16.60
CA THR A 81 13.30 4.84 16.79
C THR A 81 12.93 4.21 15.45
N LEU A 82 12.40 5.00 14.51
CA LEU A 82 12.08 4.55 13.16
C LEU A 82 13.32 4.00 12.45
N LEU A 83 14.41 4.79 12.40
CA LEU A 83 15.66 4.38 11.75
C LEU A 83 16.27 3.11 12.37
N THR A 84 16.15 2.94 13.69
CA THR A 84 16.62 1.72 14.37
C THR A 84 15.83 0.50 13.90
N LYS A 85 14.48 0.59 13.87
CA LYS A 85 13.64 -0.51 13.39
C LYS A 85 13.83 -0.79 11.90
N ALA A 86 13.98 0.26 11.10
CA ALA A 86 14.26 0.19 9.67
C ALA A 86 15.56 -0.57 9.41
N TYR A 87 16.62 -0.26 10.17
CA TYR A 87 17.88 -0.99 10.14
C TYR A 87 17.69 -2.47 10.46
N ASP A 88 16.99 -2.81 11.54
CA ASP A 88 16.78 -4.20 11.94
C ASP A 88 16.06 -5.01 10.83
N ASP A 89 15.02 -4.43 10.21
CA ASP A 89 14.25 -5.08 9.14
C ASP A 89 15.05 -5.22 7.83
N LEU A 90 15.69 -4.16 7.36
CA LEU A 90 16.54 -4.21 6.16
C LEU A 90 17.70 -5.20 6.35
N ALA A 91 18.33 -5.22 7.53
CA ALA A 91 19.39 -6.16 7.86
C ALA A 91 18.87 -7.61 7.84
N ASP A 92 17.66 -7.86 8.32
CA ASP A 92 17.07 -9.19 8.28
C ASP A 92 16.72 -9.67 6.88
N ARG A 93 16.16 -8.78 6.05
CA ARG A 93 15.84 -9.10 4.65
C ARG A 93 17.08 -9.32 3.82
N LYS A 94 18.14 -8.53 4.03
CA LYS A 94 19.46 -8.79 3.43
C LYS A 94 20.01 -10.16 3.86
N ARG A 95 19.91 -10.52 5.13
CA ARG A 95 20.28 -11.87 5.61
C ARG A 95 19.43 -12.97 4.95
N THR A 96 18.14 -12.72 4.76
CA THR A 96 17.23 -13.65 4.07
C THR A 96 17.62 -13.85 2.62
N LEU A 97 17.89 -12.77 1.88
CA LEU A 97 18.42 -12.86 0.50
C LEU A 97 19.72 -13.67 0.46
N GLY A 98 20.66 -13.40 1.36
CA GLY A 98 21.90 -14.17 1.46
C GLY A 98 21.69 -15.66 1.80
N ARG A 99 20.68 -16.01 2.59
CA ARG A 99 20.30 -17.42 2.85
C ARG A 99 19.68 -18.06 1.60
N ARG A 100 18.87 -17.34 0.83
CA ARG A 100 18.29 -17.84 -0.43
C ARG A 100 19.36 -18.13 -1.48
N VAL A 101 20.36 -17.26 -1.60
CA VAL A 101 21.54 -17.49 -2.46
C VAL A 101 22.25 -18.79 -2.07
N LYS A 102 22.57 -18.97 -0.78
CA LYS A 102 23.22 -20.20 -0.30
C LYS A 102 22.38 -21.45 -0.54
N ALA A 103 21.06 -21.37 -0.33
CA ALA A 103 20.16 -22.49 -0.57
C ALA A 103 20.09 -22.84 -2.06
N ALA A 104 20.15 -21.85 -2.95
CA ALA A 104 20.24 -22.08 -4.40
C ALA A 104 21.55 -22.78 -4.76
N GLU A 105 22.68 -22.35 -4.19
CA GLU A 105 24.00 -22.99 -4.36
C GLU A 105 24.00 -24.45 -3.89
N GLU A 106 23.38 -24.74 -2.75
CA GLU A 106 23.20 -26.11 -2.23
C GLU A 106 22.34 -26.99 -3.15
N ASP A 107 21.45 -26.38 -3.94
CA ASP A 107 20.59 -27.05 -4.93
C ASP A 107 21.19 -27.00 -6.35
N ARG A 108 22.53 -26.89 -6.45
CA ARG A 108 23.28 -26.88 -7.72
C ARG A 108 22.94 -25.72 -8.64
N MET A 109 22.57 -24.57 -8.08
CA MET A 109 22.42 -23.33 -8.83
C MET A 109 23.64 -22.42 -8.65
N SER A 110 23.90 -21.58 -9.63
CA SER A 110 24.86 -20.48 -9.56
C SER A 110 24.11 -19.16 -9.64
N VAL A 111 24.34 -18.27 -8.67
CA VAL A 111 23.77 -16.92 -8.64
C VAL A 111 24.87 -15.90 -8.93
N ASP A 112 24.71 -15.09 -9.97
CA ASP A 112 25.72 -14.10 -10.33
C ASP A 112 25.62 -12.79 -9.52
N GLY A 113 26.53 -11.85 -9.79
CA GLY A 113 26.58 -10.57 -9.09
C GLY A 113 25.42 -9.60 -9.39
N ASP A 114 24.53 -9.95 -10.31
CA ASP A 114 23.28 -9.24 -10.63
C ASP A 114 22.05 -10.00 -10.11
N GLY A 115 22.26 -11.15 -9.45
CA GLY A 115 21.18 -11.99 -8.90
C GLY A 115 20.57 -12.96 -9.91
N ARG A 116 21.19 -13.12 -11.08
CA ARG A 116 20.70 -14.06 -12.10
C ARG A 116 21.07 -15.50 -11.71
N VAL A 117 20.08 -16.36 -11.73
CA VAL A 117 20.21 -17.78 -11.42
C VAL A 117 20.47 -18.58 -12.70
N THR A 118 21.43 -19.50 -12.63
CA THR A 118 21.74 -20.47 -13.68
C THR A 118 22.02 -21.82 -13.05
N LEU A 119 21.88 -22.92 -13.80
CA LEU A 119 22.29 -24.23 -13.32
C LEU A 119 23.82 -24.31 -13.24
N ASP A 120 24.36 -24.74 -12.09
CA ASP A 120 25.77 -25.07 -11.97
C ASP A 120 26.06 -26.40 -12.71
N THR A 121 26.69 -26.27 -13.86
CA THR A 121 27.04 -27.41 -14.71
C THR A 121 28.34 -28.11 -14.31
N THR A 122 29.09 -27.56 -13.36
CA THR A 122 30.38 -28.11 -12.94
C THR A 122 30.25 -29.40 -12.13
N GLU A 123 29.10 -29.57 -11.47
CA GLU A 123 28.77 -30.74 -10.65
C GLU A 123 27.98 -31.83 -11.42
N LEU A 124 27.60 -31.59 -12.68
CA LEU A 124 26.84 -32.57 -13.47
C LEU A 124 27.72 -33.77 -13.87
N ASN A 125 27.21 -34.97 -13.62
CA ASN A 125 27.85 -36.19 -14.10
C ASN A 125 27.65 -36.38 -15.61
N GLU A 126 28.39 -37.32 -16.20
CA GLU A 126 28.38 -37.54 -17.65
C GLU A 126 27.02 -37.97 -18.20
N GLY A 127 26.23 -38.73 -17.43
CA GLY A 127 24.88 -39.11 -17.78
C GLY A 127 23.91 -37.93 -17.76
N GLU A 128 24.00 -37.05 -16.76
CA GLU A 128 23.17 -35.84 -16.65
C GLU A 128 23.49 -34.85 -17.78
N ARG A 129 24.77 -34.68 -18.15
CA ARG A 129 25.17 -33.85 -19.29
C ARG A 129 24.62 -34.36 -20.62
N LEU A 130 24.66 -35.68 -20.83
CA LEU A 130 24.11 -36.31 -22.04
C LEU A 130 22.58 -36.21 -22.07
N ALA A 131 21.91 -36.46 -20.94
CA ALA A 131 20.46 -36.34 -20.83
C ALA A 131 20.00 -34.92 -21.15
N ARG A 132 20.68 -33.89 -20.63
CA ARG A 132 20.34 -32.49 -20.92
C ARG A 132 20.43 -32.14 -22.42
N GLY A 133 21.35 -32.75 -23.16
CA GLY A 133 21.51 -32.50 -24.60
C GLY A 133 20.57 -33.32 -25.50
N HIS A 134 19.95 -34.38 -24.99
CA HIS A 134 19.22 -35.36 -25.80
C HIS A 134 17.79 -35.67 -25.31
N ASP A 135 17.44 -35.31 -24.08
CA ASP A 135 16.11 -35.46 -23.49
C ASP A 135 15.53 -34.08 -23.15
N ASN A 136 14.58 -33.64 -23.97
CA ASN A 136 13.91 -32.35 -23.78
C ASN A 136 13.19 -32.28 -22.42
N THR A 137 12.62 -33.39 -21.94
CA THR A 137 11.86 -33.39 -20.68
C THR A 137 12.78 -33.13 -19.49
N TYR A 138 13.97 -33.72 -19.51
CA TYR A 138 14.99 -33.51 -18.47
C TYR A 138 15.56 -32.09 -18.53
N ALA A 139 15.77 -31.54 -19.74
CA ALA A 139 16.20 -30.16 -19.90
C ALA A 139 15.15 -29.15 -19.40
N GLU A 140 13.88 -29.34 -19.76
CA GLU A 140 12.75 -28.51 -19.30
C GLU A 140 12.60 -28.53 -17.78
N ALA A 141 12.74 -29.70 -17.14
CA ALA A 141 12.68 -29.81 -15.68
C ALA A 141 13.81 -29.02 -14.98
N LEU A 142 15.02 -29.00 -15.55
CA LEU A 142 16.12 -28.21 -15.00
C LEU A 142 15.89 -26.71 -15.17
N ASP A 143 15.38 -26.29 -16.33
CA ASP A 143 15.04 -24.89 -16.58
C ASP A 143 13.90 -24.41 -15.67
N GLU A 144 12.93 -25.28 -15.36
CA GLU A 144 11.87 -25.01 -14.38
C GLU A 144 12.43 -24.79 -12.96
N GLU A 145 13.40 -25.60 -12.54
CA GLU A 145 14.06 -25.41 -11.24
C GLU A 145 14.89 -24.11 -11.19
N VAL A 146 15.59 -23.77 -12.27
CA VAL A 146 16.28 -22.46 -12.39
C VAL A 146 15.28 -21.32 -12.26
N ALA A 147 14.12 -21.39 -12.94
CA ALA A 147 13.07 -20.38 -12.88
C ALA A 147 12.48 -20.25 -11.47
N LYS A 148 12.24 -21.36 -10.77
CA LYS A 148 11.79 -21.36 -9.36
C LYS A 148 12.80 -20.67 -8.44
N TRP A 149 14.09 -20.91 -8.63
CA TRP A 149 15.12 -20.24 -7.84
C TRP A 149 15.28 -18.76 -8.19
N GLN A 150 15.20 -18.39 -9.46
CA GLN A 150 15.16 -16.99 -9.90
C GLN A 150 14.01 -16.25 -9.21
N SER A 151 12.82 -16.82 -9.27
CA SER A 151 11.61 -16.32 -8.60
C SER A 151 11.81 -16.08 -7.09
N ARG A 152 12.45 -17.01 -6.38
CA ARG A 152 12.75 -16.88 -4.94
C ARG A 152 13.77 -15.78 -4.62
N ILE A 153 14.75 -15.56 -5.49
CA ILE A 153 15.74 -14.49 -5.35
C ILE A 153 15.08 -13.15 -5.61
N ASP A 154 14.29 -13.05 -6.68
CA ASP A 154 13.57 -11.83 -7.06
C ASP A 154 12.58 -11.42 -5.96
N ALA A 155 11.81 -12.36 -5.40
CA ALA A 155 10.90 -12.11 -4.27
C ALA A 155 11.66 -11.56 -3.04
N ALA A 156 12.87 -12.06 -2.77
CA ALA A 156 13.67 -11.56 -1.66
C ALA A 156 14.25 -10.15 -1.92
N VAL A 157 14.54 -9.81 -3.18
CA VAL A 157 14.91 -8.45 -3.61
C VAL A 157 13.72 -7.50 -3.52
N GLU A 158 12.55 -7.93 -3.98
CA GLU A 158 11.29 -7.18 -3.91
C GLU A 158 10.91 -6.88 -2.45
N ALA A 159 11.01 -7.88 -1.56
CA ALA A 159 10.77 -7.71 -0.14
C ALA A 159 11.67 -6.62 0.49
N VAL A 160 12.90 -6.41 0.01
CA VAL A 160 13.77 -5.31 0.45
C VAL A 160 13.29 -3.97 -0.12
N ASN A 161 12.86 -3.93 -1.38
CA ASN A 161 12.31 -2.74 -2.02
C ASN A 161 11.03 -2.25 -1.35
N ASP A 162 10.09 -3.16 -1.02
CA ASP A 162 8.88 -2.81 -0.28
C ASP A 162 9.19 -2.22 1.09
N THR A 163 10.25 -2.73 1.71
CA THR A 163 10.73 -2.25 3.00
C THR A 163 11.30 -0.86 2.90
N ASP A 164 12.14 -0.60 1.90
CA ASP A 164 12.66 0.73 1.59
C ASP A 164 11.52 1.73 1.32
N ALA A 165 10.54 1.34 0.51
CA ALA A 165 9.37 2.16 0.21
C ALA A 165 8.55 2.48 1.47
N ALA A 166 8.31 1.47 2.33
CA ALA A 166 7.60 1.65 3.60
C ALA A 166 8.36 2.57 4.57
N ILE A 167 9.69 2.41 4.66
CA ILE A 167 10.57 3.27 5.47
C ILE A 167 10.47 4.72 4.97
N LYS A 168 10.57 4.93 3.66
CA LYS A 168 10.44 6.26 3.04
C LYS A 168 9.10 6.91 3.37
N LYS A 169 7.98 6.21 3.16
CA LYS A 169 6.63 6.72 3.49
C LYS A 169 6.54 7.13 4.96
N THR A 170 7.05 6.28 5.85
CA THR A 170 7.00 6.52 7.30
C THR A 170 7.90 7.68 7.73
N LEU A 171 9.08 7.84 7.11
CA LEU A 171 9.97 8.97 7.37
C LEU A 171 9.35 10.31 6.95
N ILE A 172 8.67 10.34 5.79
CA ILE A 172 7.94 11.54 5.33
C ILE A 172 6.85 11.91 6.34
N ALA A 173 6.02 10.95 6.74
CA ALA A 173 4.98 11.20 7.74
C ALA A 173 5.56 11.65 9.10
N ALA A 174 6.71 11.10 9.51
CA ALA A 174 7.37 11.48 10.77
C ALA A 174 7.92 12.92 10.78
N VAL A 175 8.02 13.58 9.62
CA VAL A 175 8.46 14.98 9.54
C VAL A 175 7.35 15.95 9.18
N GLU A 176 6.18 15.46 8.78
CA GLU A 176 5.06 16.28 8.33
C GLU A 176 4.38 16.97 9.54
N PRO A 177 4.29 18.31 9.57
CA PRO A 177 3.69 19.03 10.69
C PRO A 177 2.19 18.76 10.78
N PRO A 178 1.63 18.48 11.97
CA PRO A 178 0.19 18.26 12.11
C PRO A 178 -0.59 19.56 11.92
N ASP A 179 -1.74 19.46 11.23
CA ASP A 179 -2.60 20.60 10.81
C ASP A 179 -3.09 21.51 11.96
N SER A 180 -3.07 21.03 13.20
CA SER A 180 -3.79 21.62 14.33
C SER A 180 -2.93 22.43 15.33
N ARG A 181 -1.72 22.87 14.96
CA ARG A 181 -0.78 23.48 15.93
C ARG A 181 -0.59 24.99 15.83
N ALA A 182 -0.30 25.60 16.98
CA ALA A 182 0.00 27.03 17.12
C ALA A 182 1.24 27.51 16.32
N ALA A 183 2.11 26.59 15.90
CA ALA A 183 3.25 26.88 15.02
C ALA A 183 2.90 26.78 13.52
N GLY A 184 1.66 26.40 13.17
CA GLY A 184 1.21 26.20 11.80
C GLY A 184 2.00 25.14 11.03
N ALA A 185 1.96 25.22 9.70
CA ALA A 185 2.60 24.30 8.75
C ALA A 185 4.16 24.29 8.77
N HIS A 186 4.78 24.93 9.76
CA HIS A 186 6.24 25.03 9.89
C HIS A 186 6.75 24.52 11.25
N GLY A 187 5.88 23.91 12.05
CA GLY A 187 6.25 23.33 13.34
C GLY A 187 6.93 21.97 13.22
N PHE A 188 7.53 21.51 14.32
CA PHE A 188 7.99 20.14 14.46
C PHE A 188 6.82 19.18 14.74
N ASN A 189 6.90 17.96 14.23
CA ASN A 189 5.92 16.90 14.44
C ASN A 189 6.31 16.02 15.64
N PRO A 190 5.65 16.13 16.81
CA PRO A 190 5.95 15.23 17.92
C PRO A 190 5.14 13.92 17.88
N GLU A 191 4.22 13.77 16.92
CA GLU A 191 3.37 12.60 16.83
C GLU A 191 4.22 11.37 16.56
N LYS A 192 3.88 10.29 17.24
CA LYS A 192 4.56 9.02 17.08
C LYS A 192 4.03 8.35 15.82
N VAL A 193 4.83 8.37 14.77
CA VAL A 193 4.58 7.57 13.56
C VAL A 193 5.22 6.20 13.74
N GLU A 194 4.42 5.14 13.68
CA GLU A 194 4.92 3.77 13.82
C GLU A 194 5.33 3.21 12.47
N TYR A 195 6.60 2.79 12.36
CA TYR A 195 7.04 1.96 11.25
C TYR A 195 6.58 0.52 11.45
N THR A 196 5.94 0.00 10.40
CA THR A 196 5.45 -1.36 10.29
C THR A 196 6.19 -2.08 9.16
N PRO A 197 6.97 -3.13 9.48
CA PRO A 197 7.58 -4.01 8.49
C PRO A 197 6.55 -4.62 7.54
N PRO A 198 6.75 -4.54 6.21
CA PRO A 198 5.89 -5.22 5.24
C PRO A 198 5.82 -6.74 5.46
N GLY A 199 4.71 -7.39 5.15
CA GLY A 199 4.54 -8.84 5.28
C GLY A 199 4.21 -9.32 6.71
N THR A 200 3.91 -8.42 7.65
CA THR A 200 3.61 -8.78 9.06
C THR A 200 2.12 -8.71 9.41
N ARG A 201 1.70 -9.23 10.56
CA ARG A 201 0.32 -9.02 11.04
C ARG A 201 0.02 -7.53 11.26
N GLN A 202 1.00 -6.78 11.76
CA GLN A 202 0.87 -5.33 11.90
C GLN A 202 0.74 -4.64 10.55
N ASP A 203 1.33 -5.22 9.50
CA ASP A 203 1.16 -4.76 8.13
C ASP A 203 -0.28 -4.95 7.65
N LEU A 204 -0.89 -6.11 7.88
CA LEU A 204 -2.31 -6.34 7.56
C LEU A 204 -3.22 -5.32 8.28
N ASP A 205 -2.94 -5.03 9.55
CA ASP A 205 -3.68 -4.01 10.30
C ASP A 205 -3.43 -2.59 9.75
N ARG A 206 -2.24 -2.32 9.21
CA ARG A 206 -1.92 -1.05 8.53
C ARG A 206 -2.63 -0.97 7.18
N ILE A 207 -2.58 -2.03 6.36
CA ILE A 207 -3.24 -2.09 5.06
C ILE A 207 -4.73 -1.77 5.25
N LEU A 208 -5.38 -2.43 6.21
CA LEU A 208 -6.78 -2.15 6.54
C LEU A 208 -7.06 -0.69 6.92
N ARG A 209 -6.11 0.02 7.54
CA ARG A 209 -6.27 1.43 7.94
C ARG A 209 -5.95 2.41 6.82
N ASP A 210 -4.87 2.18 6.10
CA ASP A 210 -4.28 3.12 5.14
C ASP A 210 -4.98 3.04 3.78
N TYR A 211 -5.45 1.86 3.39
CA TYR A 211 -6.13 1.62 2.13
C TYR A 211 -7.63 1.76 2.34
N GLN A 212 -8.06 2.98 2.64
CA GLN A 212 -9.47 3.35 2.79
C GLN A 212 -9.70 4.67 2.05
N VAL A 213 -10.83 4.78 1.37
CA VAL A 213 -11.19 6.00 0.61
C VAL A 213 -12.56 6.49 1.03
N ASP A 214 -12.77 7.81 0.96
CA ASP A 214 -14.11 8.33 1.20
C ASP A 214 -15.02 7.95 0.02
N PRO A 215 -16.27 7.51 0.29
CA PRO A 215 -17.20 7.17 -0.78
C PRO A 215 -17.37 8.32 -1.76
N ASP A 216 -17.55 7.99 -3.05
CA ASP A 216 -17.83 9.00 -4.05
C ASP A 216 -19.07 9.81 -3.64
N SER A 217 -18.89 11.11 -3.45
CA SER A 217 -19.95 12.05 -3.09
C SER A 217 -21.11 12.08 -4.08
N GLY A 218 -20.85 11.69 -5.34
CA GLY A 218 -21.84 11.54 -6.40
C GLY A 218 -22.69 10.26 -6.29
N GLY A 219 -22.24 9.30 -5.49
CA GLY A 219 -22.88 7.99 -5.34
C GLY A 219 -22.76 7.14 -6.61
N LEU A 220 -23.68 6.18 -6.74
CA LEU A 220 -23.73 5.27 -7.88
C LEU A 220 -24.65 5.80 -8.98
N VAL A 221 -24.21 5.67 -10.23
CA VAL A 221 -24.92 6.02 -11.45
C VAL A 221 -24.96 4.81 -12.39
N GLU A 222 -26.00 4.71 -13.21
CA GLU A 222 -26.04 3.72 -14.30
C GLU A 222 -25.16 4.21 -15.46
N TYR A 223 -24.25 3.36 -15.91
CA TYR A 223 -23.40 3.63 -17.07
C TYR A 223 -23.90 2.87 -18.30
N PRO A 224 -23.85 3.47 -19.51
CA PRO A 224 -23.41 4.85 -19.81
C PRO A 224 -24.46 5.91 -19.48
N ARG A 225 -24.02 7.11 -19.07
CA ARG A 225 -24.91 8.25 -18.74
C ARG A 225 -25.40 9.05 -19.94
N ASN A 226 -24.70 8.97 -21.07
CA ASN A 226 -24.95 9.79 -22.25
C ASN A 226 -25.51 8.97 -23.41
N TRP A 227 -26.54 9.46 -24.10
CA TRP A 227 -27.23 8.71 -25.15
C TRP A 227 -26.40 8.50 -26.43
N ILE A 228 -25.42 9.37 -26.71
CA ILE A 228 -24.43 9.17 -27.79
C ILE A 228 -23.51 7.99 -27.46
N LEU A 229 -23.21 7.78 -26.17
CA LEU A 229 -22.46 6.62 -25.69
C LEU A 229 -23.36 5.38 -25.50
N HIS A 230 -24.67 5.54 -25.27
CA HIS A 230 -25.63 4.41 -25.26
C HIS A 230 -25.54 3.59 -26.55
N ALA A 231 -25.46 4.21 -27.73
CA ALA A 231 -25.40 3.45 -28.99
C ALA A 231 -24.10 2.60 -29.13
N GLY A 232 -22.97 3.08 -28.59
CA GLY A 232 -21.69 2.35 -28.59
C GLY A 232 -21.54 1.35 -27.45
N ALA A 233 -22.03 1.69 -26.25
CA ALA A 233 -21.98 0.84 -25.07
C ALA A 233 -23.02 -0.28 -25.09
N LEU A 234 -24.16 -0.14 -25.80
CA LEU A 234 -25.11 -1.24 -26.01
C LEU A 234 -24.50 -2.38 -26.84
N VAL A 235 -23.62 -2.02 -27.80
CA VAL A 235 -22.83 -2.99 -28.61
C VAL A 235 -21.70 -3.60 -27.78
N LEU A 236 -21.28 -2.92 -26.71
CA LEU A 236 -20.24 -3.35 -25.79
C LEU A 236 -20.80 -3.87 -24.45
N GLU A 237 -22.11 -4.07 -24.26
CA GLU A 237 -22.73 -4.64 -23.05
C GLU A 237 -22.23 -4.06 -21.70
N MET A 238 -21.92 -2.77 -21.62
CA MET A 238 -21.39 -2.13 -20.39
C MET A 238 -22.47 -1.53 -19.49
N ASN A 239 -23.57 -2.27 -19.24
CA ASN A 239 -24.63 -1.82 -18.33
C ASN A 239 -24.25 -2.16 -16.88
N GLU A 240 -23.57 -1.24 -16.21
CA GLU A 240 -23.09 -1.42 -14.84
C GLU A 240 -23.38 -0.20 -13.97
N SER A 241 -23.62 -0.45 -12.69
CA SER A 241 -23.72 0.57 -11.65
C SER A 241 -22.33 0.93 -11.15
N VAL A 242 -21.82 2.06 -11.62
CA VAL A 242 -20.49 2.62 -11.32
C VAL A 242 -20.63 3.90 -10.49
N THR A 243 -19.56 4.37 -9.89
CA THR A 243 -19.54 5.69 -9.24
C THR A 243 -19.64 6.83 -10.25
N GLU A 244 -20.11 8.01 -9.82
CA GLU A 244 -20.24 9.17 -10.71
C GLU A 244 -18.91 9.58 -11.35
N GLN A 245 -17.83 9.59 -10.57
CA GLN A 245 -16.49 9.92 -11.06
C GLN A 245 -15.92 8.84 -11.99
N GLU A 246 -16.24 7.55 -11.80
CA GLU A 246 -15.87 6.51 -12.77
C GLU A 246 -16.52 6.77 -14.11
N ALA A 247 -17.82 7.09 -14.09
CA ALA A 247 -18.53 7.40 -15.31
C ALA A 247 -17.94 8.64 -16.01
N ASP A 248 -17.47 9.65 -15.28
CA ASP A 248 -16.80 10.83 -15.85
C ASP A 248 -15.50 10.44 -16.56
N MET A 249 -14.74 9.53 -15.95
CA MET A 249 -13.49 9.02 -16.54
C MET A 249 -13.75 8.18 -17.79
N LEU A 250 -14.76 7.30 -17.75
CA LEU A 250 -15.16 6.48 -18.89
C LEU A 250 -15.69 7.32 -20.05
N ASP A 251 -16.48 8.35 -19.77
CA ASP A 251 -16.97 9.30 -20.78
C ASP A 251 -15.80 10.02 -21.50
N GLY A 252 -14.70 10.27 -20.79
CA GLY A 252 -13.48 10.88 -21.32
C GLY A 252 -12.66 10.00 -22.27
N LEU A 253 -12.85 8.68 -22.29
CA LEU A 253 -12.10 7.74 -23.13
C LEU A 253 -12.54 7.72 -24.60
N GLY A 254 -13.79 8.14 -24.86
CA GLY A 254 -14.43 7.99 -26.18
C GLY A 254 -14.62 6.52 -26.60
N LEU A 255 -15.19 6.29 -27.79
CA LEU A 255 -15.61 4.94 -28.22
C LEU A 255 -14.45 3.93 -28.36
N SER A 256 -13.29 4.37 -28.87
CA SER A 256 -12.12 3.50 -29.00
C SER A 256 -11.58 3.10 -27.64
N GLY A 257 -11.41 4.08 -26.74
CA GLY A 257 -10.92 3.83 -25.39
C GLY A 257 -11.87 2.98 -24.55
N LEU A 258 -13.19 3.08 -24.74
CA LEU A 258 -14.18 2.22 -24.08
C LEU A 258 -14.09 0.76 -24.56
N LYS A 259 -13.94 0.53 -25.86
CA LYS A 259 -13.71 -0.83 -26.39
C LYS A 259 -12.44 -1.43 -25.80
N ASP A 260 -11.38 -0.64 -25.81
CA ASP A 260 -10.07 -0.98 -25.27
C ASP A 260 -10.10 -1.29 -23.77
N PHE A 261 -10.89 -0.54 -23.01
CA PHE A 261 -11.10 -0.73 -21.59
C PHE A 261 -11.89 -2.01 -21.29
N LYS A 262 -12.96 -2.28 -22.04
CA LYS A 262 -13.72 -3.53 -21.94
C LYS A 262 -12.84 -4.74 -22.23
N GLU A 263 -12.00 -4.67 -23.26
CA GLU A 263 -11.09 -5.76 -23.61
C GLU A 263 -10.08 -6.05 -22.48
N VAL A 264 -9.48 -4.99 -21.91
CA VAL A 264 -8.57 -5.10 -20.76
C VAL A 264 -9.26 -5.69 -19.54
N LYS A 265 -10.49 -5.26 -19.23
CA LYS A 265 -11.30 -5.81 -18.14
C LYS A 265 -11.58 -7.30 -18.39
N GLY A 266 -12.12 -7.65 -19.56
CA GLY A 266 -12.44 -9.03 -19.92
C GLY A 266 -11.24 -9.96 -19.82
N LYS A 267 -10.09 -9.53 -20.36
CA LYS A 267 -8.83 -10.30 -20.29
C LYS A 267 -8.39 -10.56 -18.85
N ALA A 268 -8.51 -9.57 -17.96
CA ALA A 268 -8.17 -9.76 -16.56
C ALA A 268 -9.08 -10.79 -15.86
N PHE A 269 -10.38 -10.78 -16.16
CA PHE A 269 -11.33 -11.78 -15.64
C PHE A 269 -11.04 -13.18 -16.18
N ASP A 270 -10.89 -13.32 -17.50
CA ASP A 270 -10.64 -14.62 -18.14
C ASP A 270 -9.32 -15.23 -17.63
N THR A 271 -8.26 -14.42 -17.57
CA THR A 271 -6.95 -14.87 -17.07
C THR A 271 -7.01 -15.22 -15.58
N ALA A 272 -7.79 -14.49 -14.78
CA ALA A 272 -7.99 -14.83 -13.37
C ALA A 272 -8.67 -16.19 -13.20
N ASP A 273 -9.72 -16.47 -13.97
CA ASP A 273 -10.42 -17.75 -13.95
C ASP A 273 -9.51 -18.91 -14.42
N ASP A 274 -8.59 -18.66 -15.36
CA ASP A 274 -7.63 -19.65 -15.82
C ASP A 274 -6.51 -19.94 -14.78
N ARG A 275 -5.93 -18.91 -14.16
CA ARG A 275 -4.80 -19.06 -13.21
C ARG A 275 -5.25 -19.43 -11.80
N PHE A 276 -6.42 -18.95 -11.40
CA PHE A 276 -7.03 -19.15 -10.08
C PHE A 276 -8.52 -19.49 -10.25
N ALA A 277 -8.79 -20.74 -10.66
CA ALA A 277 -10.14 -21.22 -10.89
C ALA A 277 -11.07 -20.93 -9.69
N PRO A 278 -12.24 -20.30 -9.92
CA PRO A 278 -13.15 -19.95 -8.84
C PRO A 278 -13.73 -21.20 -8.18
N GLU A 279 -13.78 -21.19 -6.86
CA GLU A 279 -14.43 -22.24 -6.08
C GLU A 279 -15.96 -22.12 -6.24
N ILE A 280 -16.67 -23.24 -6.29
CA ILE A 280 -18.14 -23.21 -6.38
C ILE A 280 -18.73 -23.10 -4.96
N ARG A 281 -19.41 -22.00 -4.67
CA ARG A 281 -20.13 -21.78 -3.41
C ARG A 281 -21.61 -21.52 -3.67
N ASN A 282 -22.48 -22.26 -2.97
CA ASN A 282 -23.93 -22.18 -3.14
C ASN A 282 -24.40 -22.37 -4.60
N GLY A 283 -23.66 -23.14 -5.39
CA GLY A 283 -23.97 -23.40 -6.80
C GLY A 283 -23.48 -22.33 -7.79
N ASN A 284 -22.80 -21.28 -7.32
CA ASN A 284 -22.21 -20.23 -8.16
C ASN A 284 -20.69 -20.16 -7.98
N PRO A 285 -19.91 -19.78 -9.00
CA PRO A 285 -18.48 -19.54 -8.82
C PRO A 285 -18.25 -18.31 -7.95
N ASP A 286 -17.49 -18.50 -6.86
CA ASP A 286 -17.06 -17.46 -5.96
C ASP A 286 -15.72 -16.88 -6.42
N ARG A 287 -15.74 -15.60 -6.78
CA ARG A 287 -14.63 -14.84 -7.37
C ARG A 287 -14.21 -13.65 -6.53
N ASN A 288 -14.81 -13.48 -5.36
CA ASN A 288 -14.63 -12.28 -4.55
C ASN A 288 -13.82 -12.61 -3.31
N ASP A 289 -13.04 -11.62 -2.86
CA ASP A 289 -12.28 -11.64 -1.61
C ASP A 289 -11.23 -12.76 -1.52
N ASN A 290 -10.89 -13.38 -2.65
CA ASN A 290 -10.08 -14.60 -2.76
C ASN A 290 -8.91 -14.42 -3.74
N HIS A 291 -8.15 -15.48 -4.00
CA HIS A 291 -6.98 -15.41 -4.88
C HIS A 291 -7.32 -15.04 -6.33
N ASN A 292 -8.50 -15.43 -6.83
CA ASN A 292 -8.99 -15.00 -8.15
C ASN A 292 -9.19 -13.48 -8.15
N ASP A 293 -9.78 -12.94 -7.09
CA ASP A 293 -9.99 -11.51 -6.92
C ASP A 293 -8.67 -10.75 -6.83
N ALA A 294 -7.75 -11.19 -5.97
CA ALA A 294 -6.43 -10.60 -5.81
C ALA A 294 -5.65 -10.58 -7.13
N PHE A 295 -5.65 -11.70 -7.87
CA PHE A 295 -5.04 -11.75 -9.20
C PHE A 295 -5.71 -10.79 -10.16
N ARG A 296 -7.05 -10.79 -10.22
CA ARG A 296 -7.84 -9.97 -11.13
C ARG A 296 -7.57 -8.48 -10.93
N HIS A 297 -7.60 -8.01 -9.69
CA HIS A 297 -7.35 -6.60 -9.34
C HIS A 297 -5.92 -6.17 -9.69
N THR A 298 -4.94 -7.01 -9.33
CA THR A 298 -3.52 -6.78 -9.61
C THR A 298 -3.26 -6.75 -11.12
N TYR A 299 -3.72 -7.74 -11.86
CA TYR A 299 -3.47 -7.84 -13.30
C TYR A 299 -4.24 -6.77 -14.09
N TRP A 300 -5.48 -6.46 -13.71
CA TRP A 300 -6.23 -5.38 -14.32
C TRP A 300 -5.53 -4.03 -14.15
N ASN A 301 -4.97 -3.74 -12.97
CA ASN A 301 -4.17 -2.53 -12.75
C ASN A 301 -2.87 -2.52 -13.52
N ALA A 302 -2.20 -3.67 -13.70
CA ALA A 302 -1.02 -3.77 -14.54
C ALA A 302 -1.34 -3.44 -16.02
N LEU A 303 -2.40 -4.04 -16.57
CA LEU A 303 -2.85 -3.79 -17.95
C LEU A 303 -3.31 -2.34 -18.15
N MET A 304 -4.11 -1.80 -17.23
CA MET A 304 -4.53 -0.40 -17.28
C MET A 304 -3.34 0.55 -17.20
N THR A 305 -2.34 0.26 -16.36
CA THR A 305 -1.14 1.09 -16.22
C THR A 305 -0.33 1.12 -17.51
N LYS A 306 -0.16 -0.04 -18.16
CA LYS A 306 0.52 -0.13 -19.46
C LYS A 306 -0.21 0.65 -20.55
N LYS A 307 -1.55 0.69 -20.51
CA LYS A 307 -2.38 1.29 -21.56
C LYS A 307 -2.68 2.78 -21.36
N TYR A 308 -2.97 3.20 -20.13
CA TYR A 308 -3.46 4.53 -19.79
C TYR A 308 -2.51 5.32 -18.88
N GLY A 309 -1.47 4.67 -18.35
CA GLY A 309 -0.50 5.26 -17.44
C GLY A 309 -0.93 5.19 -15.97
N ALA A 310 0.06 5.08 -15.08
CA ALA A 310 -0.16 4.82 -13.65
C ALA A 310 -1.07 5.85 -12.95
N GLN A 311 -0.96 7.14 -13.30
CA GLN A 311 -1.78 8.19 -12.69
C GLN A 311 -3.27 8.06 -13.05
N TRP A 312 -3.56 7.72 -14.30
CA TRP A 312 -4.95 7.50 -14.73
C TRP A 312 -5.51 6.25 -14.07
N THR A 313 -4.72 5.17 -14.04
CA THR A 313 -5.11 3.90 -13.45
C THR A 313 -5.35 3.99 -11.95
N GLU A 314 -4.48 4.67 -11.21
CA GLU A 314 -4.66 4.93 -9.78
C GLU A 314 -5.98 5.65 -9.54
N LYS A 315 -6.22 6.77 -10.24
CA LYS A 315 -7.46 7.53 -10.08
C LYS A 315 -8.69 6.65 -10.38
N TYR A 316 -8.69 5.94 -11.50
CA TYR A 316 -9.82 5.09 -11.88
C TYR A 316 -10.08 3.99 -10.84
N ALA A 317 -9.04 3.24 -10.45
CA ALA A 317 -9.15 2.14 -9.50
C ALA A 317 -9.60 2.63 -8.11
N THR A 318 -9.03 3.73 -7.62
CA THR A 318 -9.45 4.36 -6.35
C THR A 318 -10.93 4.74 -6.38
N THR A 319 -11.39 5.32 -7.49
CA THR A 319 -12.81 5.67 -7.66
C THR A 319 -13.70 4.42 -7.77
N HIS A 320 -13.23 3.35 -8.42
CA HIS A 320 -13.92 2.05 -8.47
C HIS A 320 -14.15 1.45 -7.07
N GLU A 321 -13.20 1.61 -6.16
CA GLU A 321 -13.34 1.09 -4.79
C GLU A 321 -14.15 2.01 -3.86
N ALA A 322 -14.27 3.31 -4.19
CA ALA A 322 -15.00 4.33 -3.42
C ALA A 322 -16.54 4.19 -3.48
N ARG A 323 -17.06 2.97 -3.64
CA ARG A 323 -18.50 2.70 -3.76
C ARG A 323 -19.17 2.85 -2.39
N PRO A 324 -20.35 3.52 -2.32
CA PRO A 324 -21.10 3.61 -1.07
C PRO A 324 -21.43 2.23 -0.48
N GLY A 325 -21.06 2.02 0.78
CA GLY A 325 -21.32 0.77 1.50
C GLY A 325 -20.33 -0.35 1.24
N ASN A 326 -19.18 -0.06 0.59
CA ASN A 326 -18.08 -1.03 0.49
C ASN A 326 -17.57 -1.42 1.89
N GLN A 327 -17.29 -2.71 2.09
CA GLN A 327 -16.80 -3.19 3.38
C GLN A 327 -15.31 -2.85 3.54
N PRO A 328 -14.87 -2.38 4.72
CA PRO A 328 -13.49 -1.91 4.91
C PRO A 328 -12.42 -2.92 4.48
N GLU A 329 -12.62 -4.21 4.75
CA GLU A 329 -11.60 -5.21 4.43
C GLU A 329 -11.51 -5.50 2.94
N ARG A 330 -12.65 -5.48 2.23
CA ARG A 330 -12.67 -5.59 0.77
C ARG A 330 -12.02 -4.37 0.12
N GLU A 331 -12.45 -3.17 0.53
CA GLU A 331 -11.87 -1.92 0.02
C GLU A 331 -10.35 -1.86 0.20
N ALA A 332 -9.86 -2.25 1.38
CA ALA A 332 -8.42 -2.30 1.64
C ALA A 332 -7.69 -3.35 0.81
N MET A 333 -8.27 -4.54 0.66
CA MET A 333 -7.71 -5.61 -0.16
C MET A 333 -7.57 -5.16 -1.61
N ASP A 334 -8.64 -4.62 -2.19
CA ASP A 334 -8.70 -4.22 -3.58
C ASP A 334 -7.74 -3.05 -3.86
N LEU A 335 -7.78 -1.98 -3.05
CA LEU A 335 -6.88 -0.83 -3.22
C LEU A 335 -5.39 -1.22 -3.10
N TYR A 336 -5.06 -2.13 -2.17
CA TYR A 336 -3.69 -2.61 -1.98
C TYR A 336 -3.21 -3.45 -3.16
N ASN A 337 -4.00 -4.45 -3.57
CA ASN A 337 -3.68 -5.31 -4.72
C ASN A 337 -3.63 -4.50 -6.03
N ASN A 338 -4.51 -3.50 -6.17
CA ASN A 338 -4.49 -2.53 -7.27
C ASN A 338 -3.14 -1.80 -7.35
N GLU A 339 -2.60 -1.33 -6.23
CA GLU A 339 -1.30 -0.64 -6.20
C GLU A 339 -0.13 -1.55 -6.62
N ILE A 340 -0.11 -2.80 -6.15
CA ILE A 340 0.90 -3.80 -6.56
C ILE A 340 0.89 -3.97 -8.07
N GLY A 341 -0.30 -4.10 -8.68
CA GLY A 341 -0.44 -4.21 -10.13
C GLY A 341 0.17 -3.04 -10.90
N ARG A 342 -0.03 -1.81 -10.41
CA ARG A 342 0.58 -0.62 -11.02
C ARG A 342 2.11 -0.65 -10.92
N ARG A 343 2.66 -1.07 -9.78
CA ARG A 343 4.12 -1.18 -9.59
C ARG A 343 4.73 -2.22 -10.54
N ILE A 344 4.14 -3.41 -10.64
CA ILE A 344 4.60 -4.46 -11.57
C ILE A 344 4.69 -3.90 -13.00
N ALA A 345 3.67 -3.20 -13.48
CA ALA A 345 3.70 -2.62 -14.83
C ALA A 345 4.75 -1.49 -14.99
N GLN A 346 5.05 -0.74 -13.94
CA GLN A 346 6.07 0.32 -13.96
C GLN A 346 7.49 -0.23 -13.92
N ASP A 347 7.72 -1.29 -13.16
CA ASP A 347 9.02 -1.96 -13.06
C ASP A 347 9.32 -2.84 -14.29
N HIS A 348 8.28 -3.27 -15.00
CA HIS A 348 8.37 -4.09 -16.21
C HIS A 348 7.70 -3.43 -17.44
N PRO A 349 8.18 -2.26 -17.89
CA PRO A 349 7.51 -1.49 -18.94
C PRO A 349 7.41 -2.24 -20.29
N ASP A 350 8.39 -3.09 -20.58
CA ASP A 350 8.50 -3.84 -21.83
C ASP A 350 7.85 -5.23 -21.78
N ALA A 351 7.40 -5.69 -20.61
CA ALA A 351 6.79 -7.02 -20.46
C ALA A 351 5.50 -7.14 -21.27
N SER A 352 5.34 -8.23 -22.01
CA SER A 352 4.10 -8.62 -22.66
C SER A 352 2.97 -8.82 -21.64
N GLU A 353 1.73 -8.88 -22.12
CA GLU A 353 0.58 -9.13 -21.25
C GLU A 353 0.69 -10.51 -20.57
N GLU A 354 1.23 -11.52 -21.26
CA GLU A 354 1.44 -12.86 -20.71
C GLU A 354 2.53 -12.86 -19.64
N GLU A 355 3.66 -12.17 -19.87
CA GLU A 355 4.70 -12.00 -18.84
C GLU A 355 4.17 -11.23 -17.62
N LEU A 356 3.32 -10.22 -17.83
CA LEU A 356 2.65 -9.53 -16.71
C LEU A 356 1.70 -10.47 -15.96
N ALA A 357 0.97 -11.34 -16.65
CA ALA A 357 0.11 -12.33 -15.99
C ALA A 357 0.93 -13.32 -15.16
N ASP A 358 2.08 -13.78 -15.67
CA ASP A 358 2.99 -14.68 -14.95
C ASP A 358 3.58 -14.02 -13.71
N LEU A 359 4.01 -12.76 -13.82
CA LEU A 359 4.50 -11.96 -12.69
C LEU A 359 3.41 -11.80 -11.62
N VAL A 360 2.19 -11.44 -12.02
CA VAL A 360 1.07 -11.28 -11.09
C VAL A 360 0.69 -12.60 -10.43
N GLU A 361 0.68 -13.72 -11.17
CA GLU A 361 0.42 -15.03 -10.59
C GLU A 361 1.45 -15.35 -9.52
N LYS A 362 2.74 -15.13 -9.82
CA LYS A 362 3.83 -15.33 -8.86
C LYS A 362 3.62 -14.47 -7.61
N THR A 363 3.36 -13.17 -7.76
CA THR A 363 3.10 -12.23 -6.64
C THR A 363 1.94 -12.69 -5.76
N VAL A 364 0.85 -13.21 -6.36
CA VAL A 364 -0.27 -13.78 -5.60
C VAL A 364 0.14 -15.07 -4.88
N ARG A 365 0.93 -15.95 -5.51
CA ARG A 365 1.36 -17.22 -4.90
C ARG A 365 2.42 -17.04 -3.80
N ASP A 366 3.27 -16.03 -3.92
CA ASP A 366 4.35 -15.73 -2.99
C ASP A 366 3.87 -14.99 -1.73
N GLY A 367 2.64 -14.48 -1.74
CA GLY A 367 2.01 -13.87 -0.57
C GLY A 367 2.14 -12.36 -0.50
N ASP A 368 2.51 -11.70 -1.59
CA ASP A 368 2.70 -10.25 -1.61
C ASP A 368 1.36 -9.50 -1.70
N THR A 369 0.33 -10.14 -2.27
CA THR A 369 -1.07 -9.67 -2.25
C THR A 369 -1.80 -10.09 -0.98
N VAL A 370 -2.93 -9.44 -0.71
CA VAL A 370 -3.83 -9.81 0.41
C VAL A 370 -5.18 -10.32 -0.08
N VAL A 371 -5.83 -11.15 0.73
CA VAL A 371 -7.17 -11.72 0.56
C VAL A 371 -7.94 -11.64 1.90
N VAL A 372 -9.24 -11.95 1.91
CA VAL A 372 -10.05 -11.94 3.15
C VAL A 372 -10.27 -13.37 3.65
N ASP A 373 -9.96 -13.61 4.93
CA ASP A 373 -10.17 -14.89 5.62
C ASP A 373 -11.66 -15.12 5.99
N HIS A 374 -12.21 -16.27 5.61
CA HIS A 374 -13.59 -16.71 5.95
C HIS A 374 -13.82 -16.81 7.46
N GLY A 375 -12.80 -17.23 8.22
CA GLY A 375 -12.84 -17.46 9.66
C GLY A 375 -13.05 -16.19 10.48
N GLY A 376 -12.73 -15.02 9.94
CA GLY A 376 -12.67 -13.78 10.72
C GLY A 376 -12.94 -12.48 9.99
N GLY A 377 -13.13 -12.49 8.67
CA GLY A 377 -13.26 -11.27 7.86
C GLY A 377 -11.98 -10.42 7.86
N ARG A 378 -10.84 -10.95 8.31
CA ARG A 378 -9.58 -10.19 8.39
C ARG A 378 -8.80 -10.33 7.08
N LEU A 379 -8.07 -9.28 6.72
CA LEU A 379 -7.02 -9.39 5.72
C LEU A 379 -5.98 -10.44 6.12
N THR A 380 -5.53 -11.21 5.14
CA THR A 380 -4.39 -12.13 5.25
C THR A 380 -3.60 -12.11 3.95
N PHE A 381 -2.30 -12.37 4.03
CA PHE A 381 -1.48 -12.57 2.84
C PHE A 381 -1.92 -13.84 2.11
N SER A 382 -1.88 -13.79 0.79
CA SER A 382 -2.42 -14.82 -0.10
C SER A 382 -1.71 -16.17 0.03
N ASP A 383 -0.45 -16.23 0.45
CA ASP A 383 0.28 -17.49 0.68
C ASP A 383 -0.10 -18.21 1.99
N ARG A 384 -0.78 -17.51 2.92
CA ARG A 384 -1.08 -18.02 4.27
C ARG A 384 -2.41 -18.73 4.39
N ILE A 385 -3.20 -18.73 3.33
CA ILE A 385 -4.56 -19.26 3.32
C ILE A 385 -4.85 -19.92 1.98
N SER A 386 -5.57 -21.04 1.97
CA SER A 386 -6.05 -21.60 0.71
C SER A 386 -7.28 -20.83 0.21
N SER A 387 -7.53 -20.83 -1.10
CA SER A 387 -8.71 -20.17 -1.70
C SER A 387 -10.04 -20.71 -1.17
N ARG A 388 -10.05 -21.90 -0.55
CA ARG A 388 -11.24 -22.48 0.09
C ARG A 388 -11.56 -21.85 1.44
N GLU A 389 -10.55 -21.30 2.09
CA GLU A 389 -10.61 -20.71 3.43
C GLU A 389 -10.81 -19.18 3.38
N THR A 390 -10.82 -18.56 2.19
CA THR A 390 -11.18 -17.14 2.02
C THR A 390 -12.68 -16.93 2.08
N GLY A 391 -13.18 -15.73 2.40
CA GLY A 391 -14.62 -15.51 2.49
C GLY A 391 -15.03 -14.07 2.77
N GLU A 392 -16.33 -13.85 2.94
CA GLU A 392 -16.92 -12.52 2.98
C GLU A 392 -16.39 -11.66 4.17
N PRO A 393 -16.16 -10.36 3.95
CA PRO A 393 -15.78 -9.42 5.01
C PRO A 393 -16.85 -9.31 6.09
N LYS A 394 -16.44 -8.88 7.30
CA LYS A 394 -17.32 -8.86 8.49
C LYS A 394 -17.48 -7.48 9.12
N LEU A 395 -16.57 -6.54 8.86
CA LEU A 395 -16.72 -5.18 9.37
C LEU A 395 -17.83 -4.46 8.62
N GLN A 396 -18.62 -3.69 9.37
CA GLN A 396 -19.61 -2.82 8.78
C GLN A 396 -18.90 -1.59 8.20
N PRO A 397 -19.35 -1.09 7.03
CA PRO A 397 -18.90 0.20 6.53
C PRO A 397 -19.13 1.27 7.61
N PRO A 398 -18.16 2.18 7.84
CA PRO A 398 -18.33 3.23 8.84
C PRO A 398 -19.55 4.11 8.49
N GLU A 399 -20.37 4.47 9.48
CA GLU A 399 -21.43 5.48 9.34
C GLU A 399 -20.80 6.86 9.11
N ARG A 400 -20.26 7.13 7.92
CA ARG A 400 -19.73 8.45 7.55
C ARG A 400 -20.87 9.27 6.96
N GLY A 401 -21.14 10.41 7.61
CA GLY A 401 -22.38 11.17 7.50
C GLY A 401 -22.74 11.56 6.06
N GLN A 402 -23.99 11.30 5.69
CA GLN A 402 -24.62 11.96 4.55
C GLN A 402 -24.48 13.49 4.71
N PRO A 403 -24.09 14.25 3.67
CA PRO A 403 -24.12 15.70 3.72
C PRO A 403 -25.56 16.15 4.08
N GLY A 404 -25.64 16.97 5.12
CA GLY A 404 -26.82 17.11 5.96
C GLY A 404 -28.12 17.39 5.22
N LYS A 405 -29.13 16.57 5.48
CA LYS A 405 -30.51 17.05 5.48
C LYS A 405 -30.63 18.06 6.61
N SER A 406 -30.72 19.34 6.26
CA SER A 406 -31.12 20.40 7.17
C SER A 406 -32.36 19.93 7.94
N SER A 407 -32.21 19.70 9.25
CA SER A 407 -33.35 19.56 10.14
C SER A 407 -34.06 20.91 10.14
N SER A 408 -35.16 21.01 9.39
CA SER A 408 -36.12 22.09 9.59
C SER A 408 -36.65 21.96 11.01
N LEU A 409 -36.18 22.84 11.88
CA LEU A 409 -36.80 23.07 13.18
C LEU A 409 -38.20 23.62 12.89
N GLY A 410 -39.18 22.71 12.89
CA GLY A 410 -40.58 23.04 12.97
C GLY A 410 -40.83 23.77 14.29
N GLY A 411 -41.02 25.09 14.21
CA GLY A 411 -41.52 25.90 15.30
C GLY A 411 -42.96 25.52 15.61
N GLY A 412 -43.14 24.57 16.53
CA GLY A 412 -44.41 24.27 17.17
C GLY A 412 -44.68 25.25 18.29
N SER A 413 -45.61 26.17 18.07
CA SER A 413 -46.17 27.05 19.09
C SER A 413 -46.85 26.22 20.20
N ALA A 414 -46.32 26.29 21.42
CA ALA A 414 -47.00 25.83 22.62
C ALA A 414 -47.65 27.04 23.31
N VAL A 415 -48.97 27.14 23.17
CA VAL A 415 -49.83 27.99 24.01
C VAL A 415 -50.10 27.20 25.29
N GLY A 416 -49.55 27.65 26.40
CA GLY A 416 -49.86 27.14 27.75
C GLY A 416 -50.69 28.17 28.49
N GLU A 417 -51.96 27.84 28.72
CA GLU A 417 -52.89 28.60 29.54
C GLU A 417 -52.48 28.55 31.01
N ASP A 418 -52.45 29.73 31.62
CA ASP A 418 -52.32 29.96 33.06
C ASP A 418 -53.74 30.00 33.67
N SER A 419 -54.02 29.17 34.68
CA SER A 419 -55.17 29.35 35.55
C SER A 419 -54.89 28.80 36.96
N GLY A 420 -54.38 29.69 37.81
CA GLY A 420 -54.96 30.05 39.11
C GLY A 420 -55.58 28.97 40.01
N SER A 421 -54.97 28.89 41.21
CA SER A 421 -55.45 28.39 42.52
C SER A 421 -54.96 27.01 42.94
#